data_AF-A0AAW9IWG5-F1
#
_entry.id   AF-A0AAW9IWG5-F1
#
_cell.length_a   1.000
_cell.length_b   1.000
_cell.length_c   1.000
_cell.angle_alpha   90.00
_cell.angle_beta   90.00
_cell.angle_gamma   90.00
#
_symmetry.space_group_name_H-M   'P 1'
#
loop_
_entity.id
_entity.type
_entity.pdbx_description
1 polymer ?
#
loop_
_entity_poly.entity_id
_entity_poly.type
_entity_poly.pdbx_seq_one_letter_code
_entity_poly.pdbx_strand_id
1 'polypeptide(L)'
;VKYGDGAFMKTKEDAEKLAEAMVSIGKGLNRNTSAAITLNGEPLGHAIGNALEIQEVIEVLSDKGPEDLRELCLRLGAQMLKLSNVEEDVNKGREVLEEVLRNGQALEKLKELVINQGGDVKVIENKDLFTISEVVHEVKAQEEG
;
A
#
# COMPACT_ATOMS: atom_id res chain seq x y z
N VAL A 1 5.38 4.56 9.81
CA VAL A 1 6.05 5.88 9.85
C VAL A 1 7.17 5.87 8.84
N LYS A 2 7.10 6.80 7.87
CA LYS A 2 8.07 6.91 6.78
C LYS A 2 9.26 7.75 7.26
N TYR A 3 10.47 7.41 6.82
CA TYR A 3 11.67 8.26 7.00
C TYR A 3 12.47 8.39 5.70
N GLY A 4 13.29 9.44 5.57
CA GLY A 4 14.12 9.70 4.39
C GLY A 4 13.72 10.98 3.64
N ASP A 5 14.29 11.19 2.46
CA ASP A 5 14.20 12.46 1.73
C ASP A 5 12.77 12.84 1.37
N GLY A 6 11.97 11.88 0.94
CA GLY A 6 10.55 12.07 0.64
C GLY A 6 9.63 12.06 1.87
N ALA A 7 10.15 11.86 3.08
CA ALA A 7 9.33 11.75 4.29
C ALA A 7 9.37 13.03 5.14
N PHE A 8 8.38 13.17 6.04
CA PHE A 8 8.37 14.23 7.05
C PHE A 8 9.51 14.03 8.07
N MET A 9 9.73 12.79 8.51
CA MET A 9 10.88 12.44 9.35
C MET A 9 12.09 12.18 8.45
N LYS A 10 13.19 12.89 8.66
CA LYS A 10 14.38 12.73 7.80
C LYS A 10 15.26 11.56 8.24
N THR A 11 15.41 11.36 9.54
CA THR A 11 16.21 10.27 10.09
C THR A 11 15.33 9.11 10.56
N LYS A 12 15.93 7.91 10.59
CA LYS A 12 15.28 6.72 11.14
C LYS A 12 14.95 6.90 12.63
N GLU A 13 15.86 7.52 13.39
CA GLU A 13 15.70 7.77 14.83
C GLU A 13 14.49 8.68 15.11
N ASP A 14 14.31 9.75 14.33
CA ASP A 14 13.15 10.64 14.50
C ASP A 14 11.82 9.91 14.19
N ALA A 15 11.83 9.05 13.17
CA ALA A 15 10.66 8.23 12.85
C ALA A 15 10.35 7.19 13.94
N GLU A 16 11.36 6.60 14.58
CA GLU A 16 11.21 5.70 15.73
C GLU A 16 10.60 6.45 16.92
N LYS A 17 11.12 7.63 17.28
CA LYS A 17 10.55 8.48 18.35
C LYS A 17 9.08 8.83 18.09
N LEU A 18 8.75 9.22 16.86
CA LEU A 18 7.38 9.53 16.48
C LEU A 18 6.47 8.29 16.58
N ALA A 19 6.94 7.14 16.09
CA ALA A 19 6.20 5.89 16.17
C ALA A 19 5.94 5.46 17.63
N GLU A 20 6.96 5.53 18.49
CA GLU A 20 6.85 5.23 19.91
C GLU A 20 5.83 6.13 20.61
N ALA A 21 5.87 7.44 20.33
CA ALA A 21 4.90 8.38 20.87
C ALA A 21 3.46 8.01 20.44
N MET A 22 3.23 7.75 19.14
CA MET A 22 1.91 7.36 18.62
C MET A 22 1.40 6.04 19.23
N VAL A 23 2.26 5.02 19.32
CA VAL A 23 1.91 3.73 19.93
C VAL A 23 1.60 3.89 21.42
N SER A 24 2.39 4.69 22.14
CA SER A 24 2.19 4.96 23.56
C SER A 24 0.83 5.65 23.81
N ILE A 25 0.48 6.66 23.00
CA ILE A 25 -0.82 7.33 23.07
C ILE A 25 -1.96 6.34 22.79
N GLY A 26 -1.85 5.52 21.74
CA GLY A 26 -2.84 4.50 21.40
C GLY A 26 -3.09 3.53 22.57
N LYS A 27 -2.01 3.01 23.18
CA LYS A 27 -2.08 2.16 24.37
C LYS A 27 -2.73 2.87 25.56
N GLY A 28 -2.37 4.13 25.80
CA GLY A 28 -2.99 4.96 26.85
C GLY A 28 -4.50 5.15 26.66
N LEU A 29 -4.99 5.04 25.42
CA LEU A 29 -6.41 5.10 25.06
C LEU A 29 -7.06 3.71 24.90
N ASN A 30 -6.41 2.64 25.39
CA ASN A 30 -6.84 1.25 25.25
C ASN A 30 -7.08 0.81 23.80
N ARG A 31 -6.27 1.32 22.86
CA ARG A 31 -6.27 0.89 21.46
C ARG A 31 -5.05 0.02 21.19
N ASN A 32 -5.28 -1.12 20.53
CA ASN A 32 -4.19 -1.98 20.08
C ASN A 32 -3.47 -1.31 18.91
N THR A 33 -2.28 -0.78 19.14
CA THR A 33 -1.55 0.04 18.17
C THR A 33 -0.14 -0.50 17.97
N SER A 34 0.25 -0.65 16.71
CA SER A 34 1.64 -0.93 16.29
C SER A 34 2.07 0.07 15.22
N ALA A 35 3.36 0.11 14.94
CA ALA A 35 3.92 0.93 13.89
C ALA A 35 5.04 0.18 13.16
N ALA A 36 5.12 0.37 11.85
CA ALA A 36 6.25 -0.06 11.02
C ALA A 36 7.07 1.16 10.62
N ILE A 37 8.40 1.07 10.70
CA ILE A 37 9.32 2.10 10.19
C ILE A 37 9.76 1.70 8.80
N THR A 38 9.56 2.57 7.81
CA THR A 38 9.83 2.26 6.39
C THR A 38 10.56 3.41 5.72
N LEU A 39 11.59 3.12 4.94
CA LEU A 39 12.32 4.12 4.16
C LEU A 39 11.42 4.70 3.05
N ASN A 40 11.65 5.97 2.74
CA ASN A 40 11.01 6.75 1.68
C ASN A 40 12.10 7.56 0.95
N GLY A 41 13.16 6.86 0.53
CA GLY A 41 14.27 7.41 -0.25
C GLY A 41 13.96 7.48 -1.74
N GLU A 42 13.01 6.68 -2.20
CA GLU A 42 12.49 6.65 -3.55
C GLU A 42 10.95 6.47 -3.51
N PRO A 43 10.24 6.83 -4.59
CA PRO A 43 8.82 6.54 -4.71
C PRO A 43 8.53 5.04 -4.52
N LEU A 44 7.42 4.72 -3.85
CA LEU A 44 6.94 3.36 -3.73
C LEU A 44 6.13 3.00 -4.97
N GLY A 45 6.40 1.84 -5.57
CA GLY A 45 5.81 1.43 -6.84
C GLY A 45 6.37 2.22 -8.02
N HIS A 46 5.64 2.23 -9.13
CA HIS A 46 6.04 2.91 -10.37
C HIS A 46 5.20 4.15 -10.69
N ALA A 47 3.98 4.23 -10.16
CA ALA A 47 3.02 5.30 -10.41
C ALA A 47 3.04 6.38 -9.33
N ILE A 48 2.99 7.64 -9.74
CA ILE A 48 2.78 8.80 -8.86
C ILE A 48 1.66 9.65 -9.45
N GLY A 49 0.59 9.89 -8.71
CA GLY A 49 -0.57 10.66 -9.19
C GLY A 49 -1.88 10.23 -8.55
N ASN A 50 -2.98 10.33 -9.30
CA ASN A 50 -4.31 9.91 -8.81
C ASN A 50 -4.75 8.64 -9.53
N ALA A 51 -5.18 8.79 -10.79
CA ALA A 51 -5.63 7.66 -11.60
C ALA A 51 -4.53 6.61 -11.83
N LEU A 52 -3.29 7.06 -12.05
CA LEU A 52 -2.14 6.18 -12.26
C LEU A 52 -1.89 5.29 -11.03
N GLU A 53 -2.01 5.84 -9.81
CA GLU A 53 -1.86 5.07 -8.57
C GLU A 53 -2.99 4.05 -8.40
N ILE A 54 -4.24 4.41 -8.77
CA ILE A 54 -5.36 3.44 -8.74
C ILE A 54 -5.16 2.32 -9.75
N GLN A 55 -4.64 2.60 -10.94
CA GLN A 55 -4.29 1.56 -11.92
C GLN A 55 -3.26 0.58 -11.35
N GLU A 56 -2.23 1.09 -10.67
CA GLU A 56 -1.21 0.25 -10.02
C GLU A 56 -1.78 -0.57 -8.85
N VAL A 57 -2.70 0.00 -8.06
CA VAL A 57 -3.43 -0.74 -7.01
C VAL A 57 -4.23 -1.89 -7.60
N ILE A 58 -4.93 -1.68 -8.72
CA ILE A 58 -5.68 -2.73 -9.43
C ILE A 58 -4.73 -3.85 -9.87
N GLU A 59 -3.54 -3.50 -10.39
CA GLU A 59 -2.52 -4.49 -10.76
C GLU A 59 -2.05 -5.31 -9.55
N VAL A 60 -1.75 -4.67 -8.41
CA VAL A 60 -1.38 -5.37 -7.18
C VAL A 60 -2.48 -6.30 -6.67
N LEU A 61 -3.73 -5.84 -6.61
CA LEU A 61 -4.86 -6.65 -6.15
C LEU A 61 -5.24 -7.78 -7.12
N SER A 62 -4.74 -7.73 -8.36
CA SER A 62 -4.84 -8.80 -9.36
C SER A 62 -3.66 -9.78 -9.31
N ASP A 63 -2.90 -9.78 -8.22
CA ASP A 63 -1.65 -10.54 -8.00
C ASP A 63 -0.57 -10.25 -9.07
N LYS A 64 -0.46 -8.98 -9.48
CA LYS A 64 0.56 -8.43 -10.38
C LYS A 64 1.17 -7.16 -9.76
N GLY A 65 1.73 -6.27 -10.57
CA GLY A 65 2.20 -4.94 -10.13
C GLY A 65 3.60 -4.94 -9.48
N PRO A 66 4.02 -3.80 -8.92
CA PRO A 66 5.34 -3.64 -8.32
C PRO A 66 5.51 -4.44 -7.03
N GLU A 67 6.64 -5.13 -6.91
CA GLU A 67 6.91 -6.04 -5.78
C GLU A 67 7.13 -5.29 -4.46
N ASP A 68 7.69 -4.07 -4.50
CA ASP A 68 7.94 -3.25 -3.32
C ASP A 68 6.64 -2.77 -2.66
N LEU A 69 5.67 -2.33 -3.47
CA LEU A 69 4.32 -1.98 -3.02
C LEU A 69 3.60 -3.21 -2.46
N ARG A 70 3.65 -4.34 -3.19
CA ARG A 70 3.04 -5.61 -2.77
C ARG A 70 3.61 -6.09 -1.43
N GLU A 71 4.94 -6.11 -1.29
CA GLU A 71 5.63 -6.53 -0.08
C GLU A 71 5.26 -5.66 1.13
N LEU A 72 5.22 -4.33 0.93
CA LEU A 72 4.82 -3.42 2.01
C LEU A 72 3.37 -3.69 2.45
N CYS A 73 2.44 -3.85 1.50
CA CYS A 73 1.04 -4.16 1.78
C CYS A 73 0.88 -5.49 2.52
N LEU A 74 1.57 -6.55 2.11
CA LEU A 74 1.52 -7.86 2.77
C LEU A 74 2.06 -7.80 4.20
N ARG A 75 3.19 -7.10 4.42
CA ARG A 75 3.76 -6.91 5.76
C ARG A 75 2.83 -6.15 6.69
N LEU A 76 2.25 -5.04 6.21
CA LEU A 76 1.31 -4.25 7.01
C LEU A 76 0.01 -5.00 7.27
N GLY A 77 -0.55 -5.65 6.24
CA GLY A 77 -1.77 -6.46 6.35
C GLY A 77 -1.62 -7.60 7.35
N ALA A 78 -0.50 -8.33 7.33
CA ALA A 78 -0.27 -9.43 8.27
C ALA A 78 -0.21 -8.93 9.73
N GLN A 79 0.38 -7.76 9.97
CA GLN A 79 0.32 -7.12 11.28
C GLN A 79 -1.10 -6.71 11.66
N MET A 80 -1.93 -6.24 10.71
CA MET A 80 -3.33 -5.91 10.96
C MET A 80 -4.17 -7.14 11.33
N LEU A 81 -3.94 -8.29 10.68
CA LEU A 81 -4.60 -9.56 11.04
C LEU A 81 -4.26 -9.97 12.48
N LYS A 82 -2.99 -9.83 12.88
CA LYS A 82 -2.57 -10.07 14.26
C LYS A 82 -3.19 -9.08 15.24
N LEU A 83 -3.17 -7.79 14.95
CA LEU A 83 -3.74 -6.77 15.83
C LEU A 83 -5.26 -6.90 16.02
N SER A 84 -5.95 -7.47 15.02
CA SER A 84 -7.39 -7.71 15.05
C SER A 84 -7.77 -9.08 15.64
N ASN A 85 -6.80 -9.88 16.09
CA ASN A 85 -6.99 -11.25 16.58
C ASN A 85 -7.64 -12.19 15.54
N VAL A 86 -7.47 -11.90 14.24
CA VAL A 86 -7.94 -12.78 13.16
C VAL A 86 -6.94 -13.92 12.92
N GLU A 87 -5.65 -13.63 13.02
CA GLU A 87 -4.58 -14.63 12.93
C GLU A 87 -3.39 -14.18 13.80
N GLU A 88 -2.97 -15.00 14.76
CA GLU A 88 -1.93 -14.65 15.73
C GLU A 88 -0.50 -14.75 15.15
N ASP A 89 -0.30 -15.63 14.18
CA ASP A 89 0.97 -15.86 13.50
C ASP A 89 1.07 -14.98 12.25
N VAL A 90 1.99 -14.01 12.29
CA VAL A 90 2.22 -13.07 11.19
C VAL A 90 2.58 -13.79 9.88
N ASN A 91 3.28 -14.92 9.95
CA ASN A 91 3.67 -15.67 8.75
C ASN A 91 2.44 -16.32 8.11
N LYS A 92 1.57 -16.95 8.91
CA LYS A 92 0.29 -17.49 8.42
C LYS A 92 -0.63 -16.39 7.92
N GLY A 93 -0.66 -15.25 8.62
CA GLY A 93 -1.43 -14.08 8.19
C GLY A 93 -0.98 -13.59 6.82
N ARG A 94 0.33 -13.60 6.54
CA ARG A 94 0.86 -13.32 5.20
C ARG A 94 0.40 -14.35 4.18
N GLU A 95 0.51 -15.65 4.46
CA GLU A 95 0.07 -16.72 3.55
C GLU A 95 -1.41 -16.58 3.17
N VAL A 96 -2.26 -16.22 4.13
CA VAL A 96 -3.69 -15.93 3.92
C VAL A 96 -3.88 -14.75 2.97
N LEU A 97 -3.14 -13.65 3.17
CA LEU A 97 -3.23 -12.47 2.30
C LEU A 97 -2.74 -12.75 0.88
N GLU A 98 -1.65 -13.49 0.74
CA GLU A 98 -1.14 -13.93 -0.56
C GLU A 98 -2.14 -14.81 -1.29
N GLU A 99 -2.85 -15.70 -0.58
CA GLU A 99 -3.91 -16.51 -1.17
C GLU A 99 -5.10 -15.66 -1.63
N VAL A 100 -5.50 -14.66 -0.84
CA VAL A 100 -6.59 -13.70 -1.18
C VAL A 100 -6.24 -12.84 -2.39
N LEU A 101 -4.95 -12.56 -2.62
CA LEU A 101 -4.48 -11.95 -3.87
C LEU A 101 -4.58 -12.94 -5.03
N ARG A 102 -3.96 -14.13 -4.90
CA ARG A 102 -3.90 -15.16 -5.94
C ARG A 102 -5.27 -15.59 -6.45
N ASN A 103 -6.25 -15.72 -5.55
CA ASN A 103 -7.58 -16.20 -5.88
C ASN A 103 -8.54 -15.08 -6.33
N GLY A 104 -8.07 -13.83 -6.41
CA GLY A 104 -8.83 -12.67 -6.90
C GLY A 104 -9.81 -12.05 -5.90
N GLN A 105 -9.96 -12.60 -4.69
CA GLN A 105 -10.86 -12.06 -3.67
C GLN A 105 -10.50 -10.62 -3.26
N ALA A 106 -9.21 -10.27 -3.28
CA ALA A 106 -8.75 -8.91 -3.03
C ALA A 106 -9.35 -7.89 -4.00
N LEU A 107 -9.30 -8.18 -5.31
CA LEU A 107 -9.84 -7.32 -6.35
C LEU A 107 -11.37 -7.24 -6.27
N GLU A 108 -12.04 -8.35 -6.03
CA GLU A 108 -13.51 -8.37 -5.86
C GLU A 108 -13.95 -7.53 -4.66
N LYS A 109 -13.17 -7.52 -3.57
CA LYS A 109 -13.44 -6.65 -2.42
C LYS A 109 -13.30 -5.16 -2.76
N LEU A 110 -12.33 -4.79 -3.61
CA LEU A 110 -12.23 -3.41 -4.11
C LEU A 110 -13.46 -3.04 -4.94
N LYS A 111 -13.94 -3.93 -5.83
CA LYS A 111 -15.16 -3.69 -6.61
C LYS A 111 -16.38 -3.45 -5.72
N GLU A 112 -16.57 -4.29 -4.70
CA GLU A 112 -17.63 -4.14 -3.71
C GLU A 112 -17.52 -2.78 -2.97
N LEU A 113 -16.32 -2.39 -2.54
CA LEU A 113 -16.07 -1.12 -1.87
C LEU A 113 -16.46 0.09 -2.74
N VAL A 114 -16.13 0.04 -4.03
CA VAL A 114 -16.44 1.10 -5.01
C VAL A 114 -17.94 1.18 -5.25
N ILE A 115 -18.60 0.04 -5.48
CA ILE A 115 -20.06 -0.02 -5.69
C ILE A 115 -20.80 0.55 -4.48
N ASN A 116 -20.39 0.17 -3.27
CA ASN A 116 -21.04 0.62 -2.02
C ASN A 116 -20.91 2.13 -1.77
N GLN A 117 -19.96 2.80 -2.43
CA GLN A 117 -19.79 4.25 -2.38
C GLN A 117 -20.32 4.96 -3.63
N GLY A 118 -21.02 4.26 -4.53
CA GLY A 118 -21.63 4.81 -5.74
C GLY A 118 -20.65 5.07 -6.89
N GLY A 119 -19.47 4.46 -6.86
CA GLY A 119 -18.49 4.57 -7.94
C GLY A 119 -18.76 3.63 -9.11
N ASP A 120 -18.15 3.92 -10.27
CA ASP A 120 -18.26 3.07 -11.46
C ASP A 120 -17.21 1.96 -11.42
N VAL A 121 -17.65 0.71 -11.22
CA VAL A 121 -16.77 -0.47 -11.18
C VAL A 121 -16.09 -0.77 -12.52
N LYS A 122 -16.61 -0.25 -13.64
CA LYS A 122 -16.06 -0.52 -14.98
C LYS A 122 -14.61 -0.05 -15.11
N VAL A 123 -14.20 0.98 -14.38
CA VAL A 123 -12.81 1.48 -14.40
C VAL A 123 -11.82 0.48 -13.81
N ILE A 124 -12.29 -0.45 -12.96
CA ILE A 124 -11.47 -1.55 -12.41
C ILE A 124 -11.28 -2.64 -13.45
N GLU A 125 -12.29 -2.88 -14.29
CA GLU A 125 -12.27 -3.92 -15.33
C GLU A 125 -11.58 -3.44 -16.62
N ASN A 126 -11.66 -2.12 -16.87
CA ASN A 126 -11.00 -1.46 -17.99
C ASN A 126 -10.31 -0.17 -17.52
N LYS A 127 -8.99 -0.25 -17.34
CA LYS A 127 -8.17 0.87 -16.88
C LYS A 127 -8.12 2.06 -17.84
N ASP A 128 -8.47 1.86 -19.11
CA ASP A 128 -8.49 2.94 -20.11
C ASP A 128 -9.65 3.91 -19.90
N LEU A 129 -10.59 3.59 -19.02
CA LEU A 129 -11.67 4.49 -18.62
C LEU A 129 -11.22 5.58 -17.64
N PHE A 130 -10.02 5.46 -17.08
CA PHE A 130 -9.45 6.55 -16.29
C PHE A 130 -9.05 7.72 -17.18
N THR A 131 -9.40 8.94 -16.76
CA THR A 131 -8.88 10.16 -17.39
C THR A 131 -7.43 10.37 -16.99
N ILE A 132 -6.51 10.19 -17.95
CA ILE A 132 -5.09 10.50 -17.83
C ILE A 132 -4.70 11.59 -18.83
N SER A 133 -3.51 12.19 -18.66
CA SER A 133 -3.03 13.24 -19.57
C SER A 133 -2.90 12.72 -21.01
N GLU A 134 -3.42 13.48 -21.99
CA GLU A 134 -3.21 13.20 -23.41
C GLU A 134 -1.77 13.47 -23.86
N VAL A 135 -1.05 14.31 -23.11
CA VAL A 135 0.34 14.65 -23.39
C VAL A 135 1.25 13.85 -22.47
N VAL A 136 2.08 13.01 -23.08
CA VAL A 136 3.08 12.18 -22.40
C VAL A 136 4.47 12.54 -22.93
N HIS A 137 5.41 12.76 -22.02
CA HIS A 137 6.80 13.02 -22.34
C HIS A 137 7.71 12.03 -21.60
N GLU A 138 8.47 11.25 -22.35
CA GLU A 138 9.42 10.28 -21.79
C GLU A 138 10.75 10.97 -21.45
N VAL A 139 11.21 10.77 -20.22
CA VAL A 139 12.57 11.16 -19.80
C VAL A 139 13.46 9.93 -19.90
N LYS A 140 14.47 9.98 -20.77
CA LYS A 140 15.42 8.88 -21.02
C LYS A 140 16.73 9.10 -20.27
N ALA A 141 17.40 8.00 -19.92
CA ALA A 141 18.74 8.04 -19.36
C ALA A 141 19.71 8.77 -20.31
N GLN A 142 20.61 9.59 -19.76
CA GLN A 142 21.57 10.36 -20.54
C GLN A 142 22.87 9.59 -20.82
N GLU A 143 23.17 8.60 -19.98
CA GLU A 143 24.37 7.76 -20.04
C GLU A 143 24.04 6.34 -19.56
N GLU A 144 24.90 5.38 -19.92
CA GLU A 144 24.85 4.02 -19.38
C GLU A 144 25.29 4.01 -17.91
N GLY A 145 24.70 3.13 -17.11
CA GLY A 145 25.00 2.96 -15.67
C GLY A 145 25.95 1.82 -15.35
#